data_AF-A0A2M8DT08-F1
#
_entry.id   AF-A0A2M8DT08-F1
#
_cell.length_a   1.000
_cell.length_b   1.000
_cell.length_c   1.000
_cell.angle_alpha   90.00
_cell.angle_beta   90.00
_cell.angle_gamma   90.00
#
_symmetry.space_group_name_H-M   'P 1'
#
loop_
_entity.id
_entity.type
_entity.pdbx_description
1 polymer ?
#
loop_
_entity_poly.entity_id
_entity_poly.type
_entity_poly.pdbx_seq_one_letter_code
_entity_poly.pdbx_strand_id
1 'polypeptide(L)'
;MPIFDYKGRSSRGGELVQGSLEGADSGVIADQLLNTGITPTEIRISRNSRTTQAQEQTLWQRLSQKQTVDPLELMLFSRQMYTLLKAGVPIMRALAGLQESSRNPAFTAMLQDLRESLDSGRELSTAMRHHPKIFSPFYLSMVQVGEMTGML
;
A
#
# COMPACT_ATOMS: atom_id res chain seq x y z
N MET A 1 22.58 2.11 22.81
CA MET A 1 22.14 1.53 24.11
C MET A 1 20.64 1.79 24.24
N PRO A 2 19.86 1.11 25.09
CA PRO A 2 18.42 1.36 25.19
C PRO A 2 18.14 2.77 25.73
N ILE A 3 17.10 3.41 25.19
CA ILE A 3 16.60 4.70 25.66
C ILE A 3 15.48 4.42 26.66
N PHE A 4 15.44 5.16 27.77
CA PHE A 4 14.42 5.09 28.80
C PHE A 4 13.71 6.44 28.91
N ASP A 5 12.39 6.42 28.87
CA ASP A 5 11.57 7.56 29.23
C ASP A 5 11.39 7.57 30.74
N TYR A 6 11.59 8.72 31.38
CA TYR A 6 11.43 8.89 32.81
C TYR A 6 10.46 10.01 33.14
N LYS A 7 9.79 9.86 34.28
CA LYS A 7 9.05 10.91 34.97
C LYS A 7 9.52 10.96 36.40
N GLY A 8 9.84 12.15 36.90
CA GLY A 8 10.27 12.35 38.26
C GLY A 8 9.86 13.70 38.81
N ARG A 9 10.10 13.90 40.09
CA ARG A 9 9.90 15.19 40.75
C ARG A 9 11.24 15.83 41.06
N SER A 10 11.35 17.12 40.74
CA SER A 10 12.51 17.92 41.12
C SER A 10 12.53 18.14 42.64
N SER A 11 13.65 17.80 43.28
CA SER A 11 13.86 17.94 44.73
C SER A 11 13.82 19.39 45.24
N ARG A 12 14.02 20.38 44.35
CA ARG A 12 14.07 21.81 44.70
C ARG A 12 12.73 22.54 44.59
N GLY A 13 11.71 21.95 43.97
CA GLY A 13 10.44 22.66 43.71
C GLY A 13 9.21 21.77 43.53
N GLY A 14 9.35 20.44 43.63
CA GLY A 14 8.23 19.51 43.45
C GLY A 14 7.68 19.43 42.02
N GLU A 15 8.30 20.14 41.08
CA GLU A 15 7.92 20.19 39.66
C GLU A 15 8.12 18.82 39.02
N LEU A 16 7.16 18.45 38.16
CA LEU A 16 7.22 17.21 37.39
C LEU A 16 8.15 17.40 36.19
N VAL A 17 9.23 16.63 36.16
CA VAL A 17 10.21 16.62 35.08
C VAL A 17 10.07 15.30 34.33
N GLN A 18 9.99 15.39 33.01
CA GLN A 18 9.92 14.24 32.11
C GLN A 18 10.92 14.39 30.99
N GLY A 19 11.52 13.27 30.57
CA GLY A 19 12.50 13.27 29.49
C GLY A 19 12.89 11.84 29.10
N SER A 20 13.83 11.74 28.18
CA SER A 20 14.38 10.47 27.71
C SER A 20 15.88 10.47 27.97
N LEU A 21 16.40 9.37 28.55
CA LEU A 21 17.83 9.19 28.81
C LEU A 21 18.28 7.83 28.26
N GLU A 22 19.50 7.79 27.73
CA GLU A 22 20.11 6.56 27.24
C GLU A 22 20.94 5.91 28.36
N GLY A 23 20.78 4.60 28.57
CA GLY A 23 21.46 3.88 29.63
C GLY A 23 21.53 2.38 29.37
N ALA A 24 22.35 1.68 30.15
CA ALA A 24 22.45 0.21 30.05
C ALA A 24 21.27 -0.50 30.71
N ASP A 25 20.76 0.05 31.83
CA ASP A 25 19.65 -0.50 32.60
C ASP A 25 18.87 0.61 33.35
N SER A 26 17.66 0.30 33.78
CA SER A 26 16.78 1.17 34.57
C SER A 26 17.42 1.66 35.88
N GLY A 27 18.25 0.84 36.54
CA GLY A 27 18.98 1.23 37.75
C GLY A 27 19.98 2.36 37.49
N VAL A 28 20.73 2.28 36.39
CA VAL A 28 21.71 3.32 35.99
C VAL A 28 21.01 4.65 35.74
N ILE A 29 19.82 4.63 35.12
CA ILE A 29 19.01 5.81 34.89
C ILE A 29 18.47 6.39 36.22
N ALA A 30 18.03 5.55 37.15
CA ALA A 30 17.56 6.00 38.46
C ALA A 30 18.68 6.72 39.23
N ASP A 31 19.88 6.15 39.27
CA ASP A 31 21.04 6.74 39.94
C ASP A 31 21.44 8.07 39.30
N GLN A 32 21.41 8.15 37.97
CA GLN A 32 21.69 9.38 37.23
C GLN A 32 20.67 10.48 37.54
N LEU A 33 19.38 10.14 37.60
CA LEU A 33 18.32 11.09 37.92
C LEU A 33 18.44 11.61 39.37
N LEU A 34 18.69 10.73 40.32
CA LEU A 34 18.89 11.09 41.72
C LEU A 34 20.09 12.05 41.89
N ASN A 35 21.21 11.78 41.20
CA ASN A 35 22.38 12.67 41.20
C ASN A 35 22.10 14.05 40.60
N THR A 36 21.18 14.14 39.64
CA THR A 36 20.71 15.43 39.09
C THR A 36 19.65 16.12 39.95
N GLY A 37 19.27 15.54 41.10
CA GLY A 37 18.27 16.09 42.00
C GLY A 37 16.83 15.81 41.57
N ILE A 38 16.60 14.81 40.73
CA ILE A 38 15.28 14.36 40.27
C ILE A 38 14.98 13.00 40.92
N THR A 39 13.91 12.92 41.70
CA THR A 39 13.44 11.64 42.24
C THR A 39 12.56 10.95 41.19
N PRO A 40 12.96 9.81 40.62
CA PRO A 40 12.17 9.13 39.62
C PRO A 40 10.90 8.53 40.24
N THR A 41 9.75 8.81 39.62
CA THR A 41 8.46 8.19 39.94
C THR A 41 8.18 7.02 39.00
N GLU A 42 8.66 7.12 37.76
CA GLU A 42 8.41 6.13 36.73
C GLU A 42 9.58 6.13 35.74
N ILE A 43 10.12 4.94 35.45
CA ILE A 43 11.16 4.73 34.43
C ILE A 43 10.64 3.61 33.53
N ARG A 44 10.50 3.89 32.24
CA ARG A 44 10.05 2.91 31.23
C ARG A 44 11.05 2.87 30.10
N ILE A 45 11.33 1.68 29.57
CA ILE A 45 12.10 1.55 28.33
C ILE A 45 11.31 2.24 27.21
N SER A 46 11.91 3.25 26.58
CA SER A 46 11.38 3.91 25.39
C SER A 46 11.50 2.95 24.23
N ARG A 47 10.54 2.02 24.13
CA ARG A 47 10.31 1.31 22.87
C ARG A 47 9.86 2.39 21.92
N ASN A 48 10.72 2.77 21.00
CA ASN A 48 10.44 3.71 19.93
C ASN A 48 9.25 3.17 19.10
N SER A 49 8.04 3.38 19.61
CA SER A 49 6.78 2.89 19.05
C SER A 49 6.44 3.61 17.73
N ARG A 50 7.22 4.63 17.35
CA ARG A 50 7.05 5.34 16.08
C ARG A 50 7.41 4.47 14.88
N THR A 51 8.36 3.53 15.03
CA THR A 51 8.75 2.66 13.91
C THR A 51 7.79 1.47 13.77
N THR A 52 7.27 0.94 14.89
CA THR A 52 6.40 -0.25 14.87
C THR A 52 4.92 0.08 14.67
N GLN A 53 4.41 1.20 15.20
CA GLN A 53 3.00 1.57 15.03
C GLN A 53 2.68 2.10 13.61
N ALA A 54 3.61 2.80 12.97
CA ALA A 54 3.47 3.21 11.57
C ALA A 54 3.49 1.99 10.63
N GLN A 55 4.25 0.94 10.97
CA GLN A 55 4.35 -0.28 10.17
C GLN A 55 3.14 -1.21 10.35
N GLU A 56 2.56 -1.29 11.55
CA GLU A 56 1.31 -2.04 11.74
C GLU A 56 0.10 -1.33 11.14
N GLN A 57 -0.07 -0.01 11.33
CA GLN A 57 -1.20 0.72 10.73
C GLN A 57 -1.19 0.67 9.20
N THR A 58 -0.01 0.70 8.57
CA THR A 58 0.14 0.53 7.12
C THR A 58 -0.18 -0.88 6.66
N LEU A 59 0.18 -1.92 7.44
CA LEU A 59 -0.21 -3.30 7.15
C LEU A 59 -1.73 -3.50 7.22
N TRP A 60 -2.39 -3.00 8.27
CA TRP A 60 -3.85 -3.11 8.40
C TRP A 60 -4.60 -2.28 7.34
N GLN A 61 -4.10 -1.10 6.95
CA GLN A 61 -4.67 -0.34 5.83
C GLN A 61 -4.50 -1.08 4.49
N ARG A 62 -3.35 -1.71 4.25
CA ARG A 62 -3.14 -2.52 3.04
C ARG A 62 -3.99 -3.80 3.01
N LEU A 63 -4.23 -4.42 4.16
CA LEU A 63 -5.09 -5.59 4.31
C LEU A 63 -6.59 -5.25 4.24
N SER A 64 -6.99 -4.07 4.70
CA SER A 64 -8.40 -3.63 4.69
C SER A 64 -8.82 -2.91 3.40
N GLN A 65 -7.87 -2.42 2.61
CA GLN A 65 -8.15 -1.87 1.29
C GLN A 65 -8.48 -3.02 0.34
N LYS A 66 -9.75 -3.43 0.35
CA LYS A 66 -10.34 -4.36 -0.61
C LYS A 66 -10.31 -3.69 -1.99
N GLN A 67 -9.20 -3.82 -2.69
CA GLN A 67 -9.02 -3.22 -4.01
C GLN A 67 -9.91 -3.98 -5.01
N THR A 68 -11.04 -3.38 -5.35
CA THR A 68 -11.97 -3.90 -6.36
C THR A 68 -12.02 -2.95 -7.54
N VAL A 69 -12.29 -3.49 -8.72
CA VAL A 69 -12.56 -2.68 -9.91
C VAL A 69 -14.04 -2.32 -9.92
N ASP A 70 -14.34 -1.03 -10.08
CA ASP A 70 -15.71 -0.53 -10.21
C ASP A 70 -16.25 -0.92 -11.61
N PRO A 71 -17.51 -1.42 -11.73
CA PRO A 71 -18.16 -1.62 -13.03
C PRO A 71 -18.10 -0.40 -13.96
N LEU A 72 -18.13 0.82 -13.42
CA LEU A 72 -18.00 2.05 -14.21
C LEU A 72 -16.61 2.17 -14.84
N GLU A 73 -15.54 1.83 -14.11
CA GLU A 73 -14.17 1.82 -14.66
C GLU A 73 -14.04 0.79 -15.78
N LEU A 74 -14.63 -0.40 -15.62
CA LEU A 74 -14.63 -1.43 -16.66
C LEU A 74 -15.39 -0.99 -17.93
N MET A 75 -16.50 -0.28 -17.76
CA MET A 75 -17.26 0.29 -18.88
C MET A 75 -16.45 1.37 -19.61
N LEU A 76 -15.79 2.27 -18.88
CA LEU A 76 -14.92 3.30 -19.44
C LEU A 76 -13.73 2.69 -20.18
N PHE A 77 -13.07 1.72 -19.58
CA PHE A 77 -12.00 0.94 -20.21
C PHE A 77 -12.42 0.37 -21.55
N SER A 78 -13.57 -0.32 -21.60
CA SER A 78 -14.07 -0.94 -22.83
C SER A 78 -14.30 0.09 -23.94
N ARG A 79 -14.86 1.25 -23.60
CA ARG A 79 -15.07 2.37 -24.53
C ARG A 79 -13.76 2.99 -25.02
N GLN A 80 -12.81 3.20 -24.11
CA GLN A 80 -11.52 3.79 -24.45
C GLN A 80 -10.70 2.84 -25.32
N MET A 81 -10.66 1.55 -24.99
CA MET A 81 -10.04 0.51 -25.81
C MET A 81 -10.63 0.50 -27.21
N TYR A 82 -11.95 0.43 -27.36
CA TYR A 82 -12.60 0.50 -28.67
C TYR A 82 -12.20 1.75 -29.46
N THR A 83 -12.18 2.92 -28.81
CA THR A 83 -11.81 4.19 -29.47
C THR A 83 -10.37 4.17 -29.96
N LEU A 84 -9.44 3.67 -29.15
CA LEU A 84 -8.02 3.60 -29.46
C LEU A 84 -7.74 2.56 -30.57
N LEU A 85 -8.30 1.36 -30.45
CA LEU A 85 -8.15 0.29 -31.44
C LEU A 85 -8.75 0.71 -32.79
N LYS A 86 -9.94 1.32 -32.79
CA LYS A 86 -10.58 1.86 -33.99
C LYS A 86 -9.75 2.97 -34.66
N ALA A 87 -9.00 3.74 -33.87
CA ALA A 87 -8.07 4.74 -34.37
C ALA A 87 -6.74 4.15 -34.89
N GLY A 88 -6.58 2.82 -34.86
CA GLY A 88 -5.36 2.13 -35.28
C GLY A 88 -4.23 2.19 -34.25
N VAL A 89 -4.51 2.58 -33.02
CA VAL A 89 -3.50 2.58 -31.95
C VAL A 89 -3.18 1.13 -31.57
N PRO A 90 -1.89 0.72 -31.57
CA PRO A 90 -1.52 -0.63 -31.16
C PRO A 90 -2.01 -0.95 -29.74
N ILE A 91 -2.53 -2.17 -29.55
CA ILE A 91 -3.14 -2.60 -28.28
C ILE A 91 -2.22 -2.41 -27.07
N MET A 92 -0.94 -2.71 -27.21
CA MET A 92 0.06 -2.53 -26.14
C MET A 92 0.21 -1.07 -25.73
N ARG A 93 0.13 -0.13 -26.68
CA ARG A 93 0.18 1.31 -26.43
C ARG A 93 -1.12 1.81 -25.81
N ALA A 94 -2.26 1.27 -26.24
CA ALA A 94 -3.56 1.60 -25.66
C ALA A 94 -3.62 1.19 -24.18
N LEU A 95 -3.25 -0.06 -23.87
CA LEU A 95 -3.17 -0.56 -22.50
C LEU A 95 -2.19 0.25 -21.65
N ALA A 96 -1.05 0.66 -22.20
CA ALA A 96 -0.09 1.49 -21.51
C ALA A 96 -0.64 2.86 -21.11
N GLY A 97 -1.30 3.56 -22.05
CA GLY A 97 -1.90 4.86 -21.75
C GLY A 97 -3.03 4.74 -20.73
N LEU A 98 -3.84 3.69 -20.78
CA LEU A 98 -4.88 3.44 -19.80
C LEU A 98 -4.31 3.14 -18.40
N GLN A 99 -3.22 2.38 -18.33
CA GLN A 99 -2.53 2.07 -17.07
C GLN A 99 -1.99 3.34 -16.42
N GLU A 100 -1.36 4.23 -17.20
CA GLU A 100 -0.83 5.50 -16.72
C GLU A 100 -1.93 6.47 -16.25
N SER A 101 -3.10 6.44 -16.90
CA SER A 101 -4.23 7.30 -16.56
C SER A 101 -5.07 6.81 -15.36
N SER A 102 -4.94 5.54 -14.97
CA SER A 102 -5.78 4.93 -13.95
C SER A 102 -5.36 5.37 -12.54
N ARG A 103 -6.36 5.69 -11.71
CA ARG A 103 -6.17 6.04 -10.30
C ARG A 103 -6.47 4.87 -9.35
N ASN A 104 -7.03 3.77 -9.86
CA ASN A 104 -7.37 2.60 -9.06
C ASN A 104 -6.21 1.59 -9.10
N PRO A 105 -5.53 1.33 -7.97
CA PRO A 105 -4.40 0.42 -7.94
C PRO A 105 -4.73 -1.01 -8.39
N ALA A 106 -5.94 -1.52 -8.11
CA ALA A 106 -6.37 -2.83 -8.60
C ALA A 106 -6.52 -2.84 -10.13
N PHE A 107 -7.03 -1.74 -10.69
CA PHE A 107 -7.19 -1.60 -12.13
C PHE A 107 -5.83 -1.48 -12.83
N THR A 108 -4.92 -0.67 -12.29
CA THR A 108 -3.54 -0.55 -12.76
C THR A 108 -2.81 -1.89 -12.73
N ALA A 109 -2.95 -2.67 -11.65
CA ALA A 109 -2.34 -4.00 -11.52
C ALA A 109 -2.92 -4.99 -12.54
N MET A 110 -4.24 -4.96 -12.76
CA MET A 110 -4.88 -5.78 -13.81
C MET A 110 -4.35 -5.41 -15.20
N LEU A 111 -4.29 -4.12 -15.54
CA LEU A 111 -3.74 -3.67 -16.83
C LEU A 111 -2.28 -4.06 -17.02
N GLN A 112 -1.49 -4.04 -15.94
CA GLN A 112 -0.11 -4.51 -15.97
C GLN A 112 -0.02 -6.01 -16.31
N ASP A 113 -0.80 -6.86 -15.63
CA ASP A 113 -0.82 -8.30 -15.90
C ASP A 113 -1.28 -8.62 -17.34
N LEU A 114 -2.27 -7.89 -17.84
CA LEU A 114 -2.68 -7.99 -19.24
C LEU A 114 -1.53 -7.68 -20.19
N ARG A 115 -0.82 -6.56 -19.98
CA ARG A 115 0.32 -6.18 -20.83
C ARG A 115 1.43 -7.21 -20.80
N GLU A 116 1.84 -7.65 -19.62
CA GLU A 116 2.89 -8.67 -19.46
C GLU A 116 2.51 -9.99 -20.14
N SER A 117 1.23 -10.37 -20.07
CA SER A 117 0.71 -11.54 -20.78
C SER A 117 0.75 -11.37 -22.30
N LEU A 118 0.35 -10.22 -22.83
CA LEU A 118 0.40 -9.95 -24.27
C LEU A 118 1.84 -9.85 -24.79
N ASP A 119 2.75 -9.22 -24.03
CA ASP A 119 4.19 -9.17 -24.36
C ASP A 119 4.80 -10.57 -24.43
N SER A 120 4.30 -11.52 -23.64
CA SER A 120 4.67 -12.93 -23.72
C SER A 120 4.03 -13.71 -24.89
N GLY A 121 3.24 -13.03 -25.73
CA GLY A 121 2.58 -13.60 -26.91
C GLY A 121 1.26 -14.32 -26.61
N ARG A 122 0.66 -14.12 -25.43
CA ARG A 122 -0.67 -14.67 -25.12
C ARG A 122 -1.78 -13.80 -25.68
N GLU A 123 -2.90 -14.44 -26.00
CA GLU A 123 -4.16 -13.78 -26.37
C GLU A 123 -4.73 -12.94 -25.22
N LEU A 124 -5.41 -11.85 -25.54
CA LEU A 124 -6.06 -10.94 -24.60
C LEU A 124 -7.14 -11.64 -23.78
N SER A 125 -7.99 -12.43 -24.41
CA SER A 125 -9.04 -13.20 -23.72
C SER A 125 -8.45 -14.19 -22.72
N THR A 126 -7.27 -14.75 -23.00
CA THR A 126 -6.53 -15.61 -22.09
C THR A 126 -5.95 -14.83 -20.91
N ALA A 127 -5.36 -13.67 -21.15
CA ALA A 127 -4.88 -12.79 -20.09
C ALA A 127 -6.02 -12.30 -19.17
N MET A 128 -7.14 -11.87 -19.74
CA MET A 128 -8.32 -11.43 -18.99
C MET A 128 -8.92 -12.56 -18.13
N ARG A 129 -8.74 -13.83 -18.51
CA ARG A 129 -9.21 -14.99 -17.74
C ARG A 129 -8.53 -15.13 -16.38
N HIS A 130 -7.34 -14.55 -16.19
CA HIS A 130 -6.68 -14.49 -14.87
C HIS A 130 -7.43 -13.58 -13.87
N HIS A 131 -8.37 -12.76 -14.34
CA HIS A 131 -9.13 -11.81 -13.54
C HIS A 131 -10.65 -12.10 -13.53
N PRO A 132 -11.10 -13.28 -13.06
CA PRO A 132 -12.51 -13.69 -13.11
C PRO A 132 -13.45 -12.86 -12.21
N LYS A 133 -12.89 -12.07 -11.28
CA LYS A 133 -13.66 -11.13 -10.44
C LYS A 133 -13.96 -9.82 -11.17
N ILE A 134 -13.29 -9.54 -12.28
CA ILE A 134 -13.41 -8.30 -13.06
C ILE A 134 -14.16 -8.59 -14.35
N PHE A 135 -13.73 -9.62 -15.10
CA PHE A 135 -14.34 -9.99 -16.37
C PHE A 135 -15.30 -11.15 -16.19
N SER A 136 -16.57 -10.94 -16.55
CA SER A 136 -17.56 -12.00 -16.54
C SER A 136 -17.28 -13.03 -17.64
N PRO A 137 -17.77 -14.27 -17.51
CA PRO A 137 -17.63 -15.28 -18.56
C PRO A 137 -18.16 -14.79 -19.92
N PHE A 138 -19.27 -14.05 -19.92
CA PHE A 138 -19.83 -13.46 -21.14
C PHE A 138 -18.89 -12.42 -21.78
N TYR A 139 -18.27 -11.55 -20.97
CA TYR A 139 -17.30 -10.58 -21.46
C TYR A 139 -16.09 -11.26 -22.13
N LEU A 140 -15.54 -12.29 -21.48
CA LEU A 140 -14.42 -13.06 -22.02
C LEU A 140 -14.76 -13.73 -23.35
N SER A 141 -15.95 -14.32 -23.47
CA SER A 141 -16.41 -14.92 -24.72
C SER A 141 -16.51 -13.90 -25.86
N MET A 142 -16.98 -12.68 -25.59
CA MET A 142 -17.06 -11.64 -26.61
C MET A 142 -15.66 -11.22 -27.09
N VAL A 143 -14.72 -11.02 -26.17
CA VAL A 143 -13.33 -10.66 -26.51
C VAL A 143 -12.69 -11.77 -27.34
N GLN A 144 -12.87 -13.03 -26.94
CA GLN A 144 -12.34 -14.18 -27.66
C GLN A 144 -12.85 -14.25 -29.11
N VAL A 145 -14.15 -14.02 -29.32
CA VAL A 145 -14.73 -13.95 -30.68
C VAL A 145 -14.13 -12.79 -31.48
N GLY A 146 -13.96 -11.62 -30.85
CA GLY A 146 -13.31 -10.45 -31.47
C GLY A 146 -11.88 -10.75 -31.92
N GLU A 147 -11.08 -11.39 -31.06
CA GLU A 147 -9.71 -11.79 -31.38
C GLU A 147 -9.65 -12.79 -32.53
N MET A 148 -10.48 -13.84 -32.49
CA MET A 148 -10.50 -14.89 -33.52
C MET A 148 -10.95 -14.36 -34.89
N THR A 149 -11.84 -13.37 -34.91
CA THR A 149 -12.36 -12.78 -36.15
C THR A 149 -11.52 -11.61 -36.66
N GLY A 150 -10.53 -11.15 -35.88
CA GLY A 150 -9.77 -9.94 -36.18
C GLY A 150 -10.59 -8.65 -36.06
N MET A 151 -11.77 -8.72 -35.44
CA MET A 151 -12.68 -7.59 -35.20
C MET A 151 -12.70 -7.24 -33.71
N LEU A 152 -11.51 -6.97 -33.15
CA LEU A 152 -11.33 -6.56 -31.76
C LEU A 152 -11.62 -5.07 -31.56
#